data_AF-A0A1L7XJX3-F1
#
_entry.id   AF-A0A1L7XJX3-F1
#
_cell.length_a   1.000
_cell.length_b   1.000
_cell.length_c   1.000
_cell.angle_alpha   90.00
_cell.angle_beta   90.00
_cell.angle_gamma   90.00
#
_symmetry.space_group_name_H-M   'P 1'
#
loop_
_entity.id
_entity.type
_entity.pdbx_description
1 polymer ?
#
loop_
_entity_poly.entity_id
_entity_poly.type
_entity_poly.pdbx_seq_one_letter_code
_entity_poly.pdbx_strand_id
1 'polypeptide(L)'
;MDETKRQFAMFQNTAIENVSTNYATTIQTRYQQPQIYHSPTPTYQKVSTSELLSILDVPIGAANEDLGYVLRQSNSFKTDTLGHGRWLMTTGSFNNWLAGGKSNILLVDGHSDQAKIGKISPMSVFCATFVASVVKLRSTIVLHFFCGQHATFEDPLRGPDGLLRSLICQLLLYPNTAEPNLGMLSQQELCNDLRGHKLDALRHLFQQLLQQIPTGTLVFCIIDGLSEYETRMNNSTEDLRSFVDGLQSIVRDQNQAGPTFKVLMANANKSTEIVKQIPLQERVSLRAGNVHSGPISEQDFFAEVLKAKASIEAAGSQLQGLPWTDNNIQPAQETWDMSRLRMEGASAIPEPLPWATPQRVQTLVGSERFPSPVPQQWAAAQPPPESYPYRYKGVEYEGRLNEVRVDFGPTRNMGTYSAPFE
;
A
#
# COMPACT_ATOMS: atom_id res chain seq x y z
N MET A 1 -5.20 -14.94 17.66
CA MET A 1 -4.37 -14.42 16.56
C MET A 1 -4.98 -14.75 15.21
N ASP A 2 -5.27 -16.03 14.94
CA ASP A 2 -5.92 -16.48 13.69
C ASP A 2 -7.20 -15.73 13.34
N GLU A 3 -8.08 -15.47 14.31
CA GLU A 3 -9.31 -14.71 14.08
C GLU A 3 -9.03 -13.27 13.63
N THR A 4 -8.06 -12.60 14.25
CA THR A 4 -7.66 -11.23 13.88
C THR A 4 -7.04 -11.17 12.48
N LYS A 5 -6.23 -12.17 12.12
CA LYS A 5 -5.71 -12.32 10.75
C LYS A 5 -6.83 -12.59 9.74
N ARG A 6 -7.85 -13.39 10.10
CA ARG A 6 -9.05 -13.61 9.26
C ARG A 6 -9.86 -12.33 9.08
N GLN A 7 -10.05 -11.54 10.13
CA GLN A 7 -10.71 -10.24 10.04
C GLN A 7 -9.95 -9.29 9.12
N PHE A 8 -8.61 -9.21 9.26
CA PHE A 8 -7.78 -8.43 8.35
C PHE A 8 -7.94 -8.89 6.89
N ALA A 9 -7.90 -10.20 6.63
CA ALA A 9 -8.14 -10.77 5.30
C ALA A 9 -9.54 -10.43 4.77
N MET A 10 -10.57 -10.45 5.63
CA MET A 10 -11.93 -10.09 5.26
C MET A 10 -12.02 -8.60 4.85
N PHE A 11 -11.40 -7.71 5.62
CA PHE A 11 -11.32 -6.29 5.24
C PHE A 11 -10.58 -6.09 3.93
N GLN A 12 -9.47 -6.81 3.72
CA GLN A 12 -8.69 -6.76 2.49
C GLN A 12 -9.52 -7.21 1.28
N ASN A 13 -10.21 -8.36 1.38
CA ASN A 13 -11.10 -8.84 0.32
C ASN A 13 -12.26 -7.87 0.07
N THR A 14 -12.89 -7.35 1.13
CA THR A 14 -13.99 -6.38 1.01
C THR A 14 -13.55 -5.09 0.33
N ALA A 15 -12.35 -4.59 0.62
CA ALA A 15 -11.80 -3.40 -0.02
C ALA A 15 -11.66 -3.59 -1.54
N ILE A 16 -11.28 -4.79 -1.98
CA ILE A 16 -11.04 -5.15 -3.39
C ILE A 16 -12.35 -5.49 -4.12
N GLU A 17 -13.25 -6.25 -3.51
CA GLU A 17 -14.49 -6.76 -4.14
C GLU A 17 -15.51 -5.65 -4.42
N ASN A 18 -15.46 -4.53 -3.69
CA ASN A 18 -16.39 -3.41 -3.87
C ASN A 18 -16.22 -2.63 -5.21
N VAL A 19 -15.38 -3.10 -6.14
CA VAL A 19 -15.28 -2.62 -7.53
C VAL A 19 -16.14 -3.44 -8.51
N SER A 20 -16.84 -4.48 -8.06
CA SER A 20 -17.85 -5.20 -8.87
C SER A 20 -19.06 -5.59 -8.01
N THR A 21 -20.05 -4.69 -7.98
CA THR A 21 -21.46 -4.88 -7.52
C THR A 21 -21.73 -5.63 -6.21
N ASN A 22 -22.30 -4.87 -5.25
CA ASN A 22 -23.31 -5.20 -4.23
C ASN A 22 -23.49 -6.69 -3.83
N TYR A 23 -23.32 -7.02 -2.55
CA TYR A 23 -24.39 -7.54 -1.64
C TYR A 23 -23.88 -7.59 -0.18
N ALA A 24 -24.84 -7.58 0.75
CA ALA A 24 -24.72 -7.20 2.16
C ALA A 24 -24.20 -8.29 3.12
N THR A 25 -23.57 -7.84 4.22
CA THR A 25 -23.08 -8.64 5.35
C THR A 25 -24.03 -8.53 6.55
N THR A 26 -24.15 -9.60 7.34
CA THR A 26 -24.52 -9.53 8.76
C THR A 26 -23.82 -10.66 9.53
N ILE A 27 -23.04 -10.33 10.56
CA ILE A 27 -22.59 -11.28 11.60
C ILE A 27 -22.78 -10.62 12.99
N GLN A 28 -23.41 -11.36 13.90
CA GLN A 28 -23.60 -11.02 15.31
C GLN A 28 -22.39 -11.42 16.16
N THR A 29 -22.04 -10.57 17.13
CA THR A 29 -21.03 -10.76 18.17
C THR A 29 -21.63 -11.31 19.46
N ARG A 30 -20.91 -12.23 20.14
CA ARG A 30 -20.93 -12.39 21.62
C ARG A 30 -19.59 -12.97 22.15
N TYR A 31 -18.94 -12.21 23.01
CA TYR A 31 -18.05 -12.66 24.11
C TYR A 31 -18.90 -12.69 25.41
N GLN A 32 -18.61 -13.36 26.54
CA GLN A 32 -17.38 -13.77 27.22
C GLN A 32 -17.75 -14.65 28.45
N GLN A 33 -16.80 -15.37 29.08
CA GLN A 33 -16.82 -15.68 30.52
C GLN A 33 -15.38 -15.75 31.11
N PRO A 34 -15.18 -15.51 32.43
CA PRO A 34 -13.91 -15.02 33.01
C PRO A 34 -13.04 -16.10 33.67
N GLN A 35 -11.77 -15.78 33.97
CA GLN A 35 -10.89 -16.59 34.82
C GLN A 35 -10.04 -15.77 35.82
N ILE A 36 -9.63 -16.50 36.85
CA ILE A 36 -9.31 -16.17 38.25
C ILE A 36 -7.89 -15.59 38.46
N TYR A 37 -7.74 -14.76 39.49
CA TYR A 37 -6.50 -14.10 39.93
C TYR A 37 -5.53 -15.04 40.69
N HIS A 38 -4.24 -14.97 40.35
CA HIS A 38 -3.12 -15.34 41.24
C HIS A 38 -1.98 -14.32 41.15
N SER A 39 -1.33 -14.04 42.29
CA SER A 39 -0.31 -12.99 42.50
C SER A 39 1.10 -13.40 42.05
N PRO A 40 2.01 -12.46 41.74
CA PRO A 40 3.15 -12.70 40.86
C PRO A 40 4.48 -13.01 41.57
N THR A 41 5.26 -13.88 40.95
CA THR A 41 6.74 -13.85 40.99
C THR A 41 7.23 -13.08 39.76
N PRO A 42 8.36 -12.34 39.82
CA PRO A 42 8.82 -11.52 38.70
C PRO A 42 9.31 -12.42 37.57
N THR A 43 8.41 -12.71 36.64
CA THR A 43 8.68 -13.39 35.39
C THR A 43 8.79 -12.32 34.32
N TYR A 44 9.88 -12.29 33.56
CA TYR A 44 9.98 -11.47 32.36
C TYR A 44 8.83 -11.85 31.43
N GLN A 45 7.80 -11.00 31.39
CA GLN A 45 6.58 -11.28 30.65
C GLN A 45 6.88 -11.11 29.16
N LYS A 46 6.81 -12.21 28.41
CA LYS A 46 6.96 -12.19 26.96
C LYS A 46 5.78 -11.43 26.36
N VAL A 47 6.05 -10.30 25.69
CA VAL A 47 5.02 -9.52 25.01
C VAL A 47 4.40 -10.38 23.90
N SER A 48 3.09 -10.53 23.94
CA SER A 48 2.35 -11.27 22.90
C SER A 48 2.04 -10.37 21.71
N THR A 49 1.78 -10.94 20.53
CA THR A 49 1.34 -10.17 19.36
C THR A 49 0.05 -9.40 19.64
N SER A 50 -0.88 -9.95 20.45
CA SER A 50 -2.10 -9.24 20.84
C SER A 50 -1.81 -8.01 21.72
N GLU A 51 -0.84 -8.12 22.62
CA GLU A 51 -0.40 -6.99 23.44
C GLU A 51 0.29 -5.94 22.57
N LEU A 52 1.15 -6.37 21.64
CA LEU A 52 1.79 -5.46 20.69
C LEU A 52 0.78 -4.72 19.81
N LEU A 53 -0.25 -5.40 19.28
CA LEU A 53 -1.33 -4.76 18.52
C LEU A 53 -2.06 -3.71 19.37
N SER A 54 -2.29 -3.98 20.66
CA SER A 54 -2.87 -3.00 21.58
C SER A 54 -1.94 -1.82 21.86
N ILE A 55 -0.62 -2.03 21.87
CA ILE A 55 0.39 -0.97 22.03
C ILE A 55 0.43 -0.07 20.78
N LEU A 56 0.34 -0.66 19.59
CA LEU A 56 0.36 0.07 18.32
C LEU A 56 -0.90 0.92 18.10
N ASP A 57 -2.03 0.49 18.69
CA ASP A 57 -3.30 1.21 18.69
C ASP A 57 -3.75 1.64 17.29
N VAL A 58 -3.73 0.68 16.36
CA VAL A 58 -4.20 0.86 14.98
C VAL A 58 -5.45 0.01 14.77
N PRO A 59 -6.56 0.58 14.29
CA PRO A 59 -7.74 -0.20 13.94
C PRO A 59 -7.39 -1.24 12.86
N ILE A 60 -7.78 -2.51 13.09
CA ILE A 60 -7.44 -3.66 12.23
C ILE A 60 -7.80 -3.42 10.75
N GLY A 61 -8.93 -2.75 10.49
CA GLY A 61 -9.44 -2.48 9.15
C GLY A 61 -8.89 -1.21 8.48
N ALA A 62 -8.22 -0.31 9.21
CA ALA A 62 -7.96 1.07 8.76
C ALA A 62 -7.30 1.14 7.37
N ALA A 63 -6.17 0.46 7.19
CA ALA A 63 -5.45 0.47 5.91
C ALA A 63 -6.29 -0.07 4.74
N ASN A 64 -7.15 -1.06 4.98
CA ASN A 64 -8.02 -1.65 3.95
C ASN A 64 -9.26 -0.77 3.69
N GLU A 65 -9.76 -0.07 4.71
CA GLU A 65 -10.82 0.93 4.57
C GLU A 65 -10.35 2.10 3.69
N ASP A 66 -9.11 2.58 3.88
CA ASP A 66 -8.49 3.59 3.03
C ASP A 66 -8.35 3.11 1.58
N LEU A 67 -7.82 1.90 1.39
CA LEU A 67 -7.68 1.27 0.07
C LEU A 67 -9.05 1.22 -0.64
N GLY A 68 -10.08 0.71 0.04
CA GLY A 68 -11.42 0.64 -0.50
C GLY A 68 -12.01 2.02 -0.81
N TYR A 69 -11.74 3.03 0.02
CA TYR A 69 -12.17 4.40 -0.23
C TYR A 69 -11.52 4.99 -1.49
N VAL A 70 -10.20 4.85 -1.65
CA VAL A 70 -9.47 5.33 -2.83
C VAL A 70 -9.93 4.60 -4.10
N LEU A 71 -10.10 3.27 -4.05
CA LEU A 71 -10.62 2.49 -5.17
C LEU A 71 -12.03 2.95 -5.60
N ARG A 72 -12.94 3.22 -4.65
CA ARG A 72 -14.28 3.74 -4.98
C ARG A 72 -14.23 5.12 -5.65
N GLN A 73 -13.30 5.98 -5.23
CA GLN A 73 -13.14 7.32 -5.81
C GLN A 73 -12.53 7.30 -7.21
N SER A 74 -11.90 6.20 -7.65
CA SER A 74 -11.33 6.08 -8.99
C SER A 74 -12.35 6.37 -10.10
N ASN A 75 -13.62 5.96 -9.92
CA ASN A 75 -14.71 6.19 -10.86
C ASN A 75 -15.06 7.67 -11.07
N SER A 76 -14.64 8.54 -10.14
CA SER A 76 -14.89 9.98 -10.21
C SER A 76 -13.83 10.72 -11.04
N PHE A 77 -12.73 10.06 -11.42
CA PHE A 77 -11.68 10.65 -12.24
C PHE A 77 -11.98 10.51 -13.73
N LYS A 78 -11.60 11.53 -14.51
CA LYS A 78 -11.58 11.40 -15.97
C LYS A 78 -10.52 10.39 -16.39
N THR A 79 -10.87 9.55 -17.35
CA THR A 79 -10.02 8.51 -17.96
C THR A 79 -8.63 9.00 -18.35
N ASP A 80 -8.51 10.18 -18.96
CA ASP A 80 -7.24 10.75 -19.41
C ASP A 80 -6.34 11.18 -18.25
N THR A 81 -6.94 11.57 -17.12
CA THR A 81 -6.23 12.00 -15.92
C THR A 81 -5.47 10.84 -15.25
N LEU A 82 -5.94 9.60 -15.45
CA LEU A 82 -5.30 8.39 -14.93
C LEU A 82 -4.16 7.88 -15.84
N GLY A 83 -3.99 8.46 -17.02
CA GLY A 83 -2.98 8.07 -18.00
C GLY A 83 -1.53 8.24 -17.53
N HIS A 84 -1.28 9.08 -16.53
CA HIS A 84 0.03 9.22 -15.88
C HIS A 84 0.49 7.90 -15.24
N GLY A 85 -0.42 7.17 -14.61
CA GLY A 85 -0.11 5.86 -14.03
C GLY A 85 0.29 4.85 -15.09
N ARG A 86 -0.38 4.87 -16.24
CA ARG A 86 -0.04 4.00 -17.37
C ARG A 86 1.32 4.34 -17.95
N TRP A 87 1.67 5.63 -18.06
CA TRP A 87 3.02 6.01 -18.50
C TRP A 87 4.11 5.62 -17.49
N LEU A 88 3.87 5.79 -16.19
CA LEU A 88 4.82 5.36 -15.15
C LEU A 88 5.30 3.92 -15.37
N MET A 89 4.40 3.00 -15.72
CA MET A 89 4.77 1.61 -16.01
C MET A 89 5.68 1.41 -17.21
N THR A 90 5.68 2.34 -18.18
CA THR A 90 6.58 2.27 -19.33
C THR A 90 7.98 2.77 -19.00
N THR A 91 8.16 3.44 -17.85
CA THR A 91 9.45 4.01 -17.49
C THR A 91 10.45 2.91 -17.11
N GLY A 92 11.70 3.08 -17.54
CA GLY A 92 12.78 2.15 -17.18
C GLY A 92 12.98 2.06 -15.67
N SER A 93 12.86 3.17 -14.95
CA SER A 93 13.01 3.19 -13.49
C SER A 93 11.92 2.37 -12.78
N PHE A 94 10.66 2.48 -13.20
CA PHE A 94 9.59 1.66 -12.64
C PHE A 94 9.77 0.17 -12.96
N ASN A 95 10.11 -0.16 -14.21
CA ASN A 95 10.34 -1.55 -14.60
C ASN A 95 11.54 -2.17 -13.87
N ASN A 96 12.62 -1.41 -13.70
CA ASN A 96 13.79 -1.85 -12.92
C ASN A 96 13.44 -2.04 -11.44
N TRP A 97 12.65 -1.13 -10.86
CA TRP A 97 12.15 -1.27 -9.49
C TRP A 97 11.25 -2.50 -9.35
N LEU A 98 10.32 -2.72 -10.26
CA LEU A 98 9.34 -3.80 -10.20
C LEU A 98 9.98 -5.17 -10.44
N ALA A 99 10.74 -5.32 -11.53
CA ALA A 99 11.31 -6.60 -11.98
C ALA A 99 12.73 -6.88 -11.49
N GLY A 100 13.42 -5.90 -10.90
CA GLY A 100 14.77 -6.10 -10.38
C GLY A 100 14.80 -7.13 -9.24
N GLY A 101 15.77 -8.04 -9.25
CA GLY A 101 15.91 -9.09 -8.21
C GLY A 101 16.31 -8.59 -6.81
N LYS A 102 16.57 -7.29 -6.65
CA LYS A 102 17.04 -6.69 -5.40
C LYS A 102 15.97 -5.83 -4.75
N SER A 103 16.09 -5.66 -3.44
CA SER A 103 15.36 -4.64 -2.69
C SER A 103 15.67 -3.26 -3.28
N ASN A 104 14.66 -2.39 -3.39
CA ASN A 104 14.83 -1.05 -3.95
C ASN A 104 13.72 -0.08 -3.51
N ILE A 105 14.01 1.22 -3.60
CA ILE A 105 13.06 2.33 -3.43
C ILE A 105 12.81 3.00 -4.77
N LEU A 106 11.57 3.44 -5.00
CA LEU A 106 11.21 4.32 -6.09
C LEU A 106 10.36 5.48 -5.56
N LEU A 107 10.79 6.71 -5.81
CA LEU A 107 10.03 7.92 -5.55
C LEU A 107 9.40 8.42 -6.85
N VAL A 108 8.09 8.64 -6.85
CA VAL A 108 7.34 9.13 -8.01
C VAL A 108 6.66 10.44 -7.67
N ASP A 109 6.97 11.47 -8.45
CA ASP A 109 6.32 12.79 -8.37
C ASP A 109 5.31 12.94 -9.52
N GLY A 110 4.02 12.90 -9.19
CA GLY A 110 2.93 12.82 -10.16
C GLY A 110 2.51 14.13 -10.83
N HIS A 111 2.89 15.29 -10.28
CA HIS A 111 2.57 16.62 -10.84
C HIS A 111 1.10 16.85 -11.24
N SER A 112 0.18 16.23 -10.51
CA SER A 112 -1.25 16.14 -10.81
C SER A 112 -2.11 16.99 -9.85
N ASP A 113 -1.61 18.15 -9.41
CA ASP A 113 -2.31 18.98 -8.40
C ASP A 113 -3.70 19.44 -8.85
N GLN A 114 -3.86 19.74 -10.13
CA GLN A 114 -5.13 20.21 -10.72
C GLN A 114 -6.15 19.07 -10.93
N ALA A 115 -5.74 17.83 -10.69
CA ALA A 115 -6.51 16.64 -10.99
C ALA A 115 -7.05 15.93 -9.74
N LYS A 116 -6.81 16.45 -8.53
CA LYS A 116 -7.23 15.80 -7.28
C LYS A 116 -8.72 15.91 -7.03
N ILE A 117 -9.28 14.90 -6.35
CA ILE A 117 -10.62 14.93 -5.77
C ILE A 117 -10.44 14.84 -4.25
N GLY A 118 -10.59 15.98 -3.57
CA GLY A 118 -10.21 16.11 -2.16
C GLY A 118 -8.71 15.84 -1.96
N LYS A 119 -8.38 14.85 -1.13
CA LYS A 119 -7.00 14.40 -0.88
C LYS A 119 -6.53 13.26 -1.78
N ILE A 120 -7.39 12.77 -2.67
CA ILE A 120 -7.08 11.66 -3.57
C ILE A 120 -6.56 12.22 -4.90
N SER A 121 -5.47 11.65 -5.37
CA SER A 121 -4.83 12.01 -6.64
C SER A 121 -4.87 10.86 -7.65
N PRO A 122 -4.52 11.10 -8.92
CA PRO A 122 -4.32 10.02 -9.88
C PRO A 122 -3.25 9.01 -9.45
N MET A 123 -2.25 9.46 -8.68
CA MET A 123 -1.23 8.56 -8.08
C MET A 123 -1.81 7.71 -6.95
N SER A 124 -2.74 8.26 -6.17
CA SER A 124 -3.48 7.49 -5.17
C SER A 124 -4.26 6.35 -5.82
N VAL A 125 -4.94 6.64 -6.95
CA VAL A 125 -5.63 5.61 -7.73
C VAL A 125 -4.65 4.58 -8.29
N PHE A 126 -3.51 5.00 -8.87
CA PHE A 126 -2.47 4.09 -9.32
C PHE A 126 -1.99 3.15 -8.21
N CYS A 127 -1.64 3.69 -7.04
CA CYS A 127 -1.20 2.93 -5.87
C CYS A 127 -2.27 1.94 -5.40
N ALA A 128 -3.52 2.38 -5.31
CA ALA A 128 -4.63 1.52 -4.91
C ALA A 128 -4.87 0.36 -5.90
N THR A 129 -4.86 0.66 -7.21
CA THR A 129 -4.99 -0.38 -8.24
C THR A 129 -3.79 -1.34 -8.22
N PHE A 130 -2.57 -0.84 -8.01
CA PHE A 130 -1.38 -1.68 -7.85
C PHE A 130 -1.57 -2.65 -6.68
N VAL A 131 -1.92 -2.14 -5.50
CA VAL A 131 -2.18 -2.95 -4.29
C VAL A 131 -3.25 -4.02 -4.55
N ALA A 132 -4.38 -3.64 -5.13
CA ALA A 132 -5.48 -4.56 -5.46
C ALA A 132 -5.06 -5.67 -6.45
N SER A 133 -4.12 -5.37 -7.34
CA SER A 133 -3.57 -6.34 -8.29
C SER A 133 -2.60 -7.31 -7.62
N VAL A 134 -1.69 -6.80 -6.78
CA VAL A 134 -0.57 -7.59 -6.24
C VAL A 134 -0.94 -8.44 -5.03
N VAL A 135 -1.96 -8.07 -4.28
CA VAL A 135 -2.46 -8.81 -3.11
C VAL A 135 -2.98 -10.21 -3.47
N LYS A 136 -3.38 -10.42 -4.73
CA LYS A 136 -3.86 -11.72 -5.25
C LYS A 136 -2.71 -12.71 -5.50
N LEU A 137 -1.45 -12.25 -5.43
CA LEU A 137 -0.28 -13.08 -5.69
C LEU A 137 0.11 -13.90 -4.47
N ARG A 138 0.34 -15.20 -4.69
CA ARG A 138 0.89 -16.09 -3.65
C ARG A 138 2.31 -15.64 -3.27
N SER A 139 2.67 -15.83 -2.01
CA SER A 139 4.02 -15.54 -1.49
C SER A 139 4.45 -14.08 -1.70
N THR A 140 3.47 -13.16 -1.67
CA THR A 140 3.69 -11.72 -1.74
C THR A 140 2.98 -11.05 -0.57
N ILE A 141 3.71 -10.17 0.13
CA ILE A 141 3.18 -9.31 1.17
C ILE A 141 3.06 -7.91 0.58
N VAL A 142 1.92 -7.28 0.77
CA VAL A 142 1.64 -5.93 0.27
C VAL A 142 1.21 -5.08 1.43
N LEU A 143 2.04 -4.10 1.76
CA LEU A 143 1.77 -3.09 2.77
C LEU A 143 1.45 -1.80 2.06
N HIS A 144 0.52 -1.04 2.61
CA HIS A 144 0.12 0.23 2.02
C HIS A 144 -0.31 1.26 3.05
N PHE A 145 -0.09 2.52 2.73
CA PHE A 145 -0.54 3.64 3.54
C PHE A 145 -0.86 4.85 2.66
N PHE A 146 -2.03 5.44 2.85
CA PHE A 146 -2.49 6.60 2.09
C PHE A 146 -2.46 7.84 2.99
N CYS A 147 -1.34 8.58 2.97
CA CYS A 147 -1.11 9.74 3.85
C CYS A 147 -2.22 10.79 3.73
N GLY A 148 -2.84 10.93 2.56
CA GLY A 148 -3.97 11.83 2.34
C GLY A 148 -5.23 11.51 3.15
N GLN A 149 -5.41 10.25 3.58
CA GLN A 149 -6.50 9.85 4.48
C GLN A 149 -6.20 10.18 5.94
N HIS A 150 -4.91 10.31 6.29
CA HIS A 150 -4.43 10.59 7.64
C HIS A 150 -3.73 11.96 7.74
N ALA A 151 -4.36 12.99 7.19
CA ALA A 151 -3.81 14.35 7.14
C ALA A 151 -4.44 15.30 8.19
N THR A 152 -5.55 14.91 8.82
CA THR A 152 -6.27 15.76 9.77
C THR A 152 -5.60 15.74 11.14
N PHE A 153 -5.67 16.85 11.88
CA PHE A 153 -4.91 17.03 13.12
C PHE A 153 -5.32 16.03 14.22
N GLU A 154 -6.59 15.65 14.27
CA GLU A 154 -7.16 14.72 15.26
C GLU A 154 -7.02 13.24 14.84
N ASP A 155 -6.44 12.96 13.67
CA ASP A 155 -6.27 11.58 13.22
C ASP A 155 -5.14 10.91 14.01
N PRO A 156 -5.42 9.81 14.73
CA PRO A 156 -4.42 9.12 15.52
C PRO A 156 -3.31 8.49 14.67
N LEU A 157 -3.49 8.30 13.37
CA LEU A 157 -2.48 7.75 12.44
C LEU A 157 -1.77 8.83 11.62
N ARG A 158 -1.98 10.11 11.91
CA ARG A 158 -1.30 11.20 11.22
C ARG A 158 0.22 11.15 11.45
N GLY A 159 0.97 11.24 10.36
CA GLY A 159 2.41 11.46 10.38
C GLY A 159 3.25 10.18 10.34
N PRO A 160 4.60 10.30 10.46
CA PRO A 160 5.52 9.19 10.28
C PRO A 160 5.36 8.06 11.31
N ASP A 161 5.02 8.36 12.56
CA ASP A 161 4.79 7.33 13.59
C ASP A 161 3.52 6.54 13.30
N GLY A 162 2.41 7.20 12.96
CA GLY A 162 1.15 6.56 12.61
C GLY A 162 1.26 5.70 11.37
N LEU A 163 2.02 6.17 10.37
CA LEU A 163 2.40 5.41 9.19
C LEU A 163 3.15 4.13 9.59
N LEU A 164 4.23 4.22 10.38
CA LEU A 164 4.99 3.03 10.80
C LEU A 164 4.14 2.07 11.62
N ARG A 165 3.32 2.57 12.54
CA ARG A 165 2.39 1.75 13.32
C ARG A 165 1.44 0.97 12.42
N SER A 166 0.88 1.62 11.40
CA SER A 166 0.02 0.96 10.42
C SER A 166 0.75 -0.12 9.63
N LEU A 167 1.96 0.15 9.13
CA LEU A 167 2.76 -0.84 8.40
C LEU A 167 3.13 -2.05 9.28
N ILE A 168 3.47 -1.82 10.55
CA ILE A 168 3.77 -2.89 11.52
C ILE A 168 2.51 -3.72 11.77
N CYS A 169 1.35 -3.09 12.03
CA CYS A 169 0.09 -3.82 12.21
C CYS A 169 -0.27 -4.67 11.00
N GLN A 170 -0.12 -4.13 9.78
CA GLN A 170 -0.33 -4.90 8.55
C GLN A 170 0.60 -6.11 8.46
N LEU A 171 1.88 -5.96 8.82
CA LEU A 171 2.87 -7.05 8.84
C LEU A 171 2.47 -8.17 9.81
N LEU A 172 2.07 -7.80 11.03
CA LEU A 172 1.64 -8.74 12.08
C LEU A 172 0.36 -9.49 11.70
N LEU A 173 -0.54 -8.81 10.99
CA LEU A 173 -1.86 -9.31 10.62
C LEU A 173 -1.91 -9.98 9.25
N TYR A 174 -0.83 -9.91 8.47
CA TYR A 174 -0.84 -10.38 7.10
C TYR A 174 -1.17 -11.89 7.04
N PRO A 175 -2.12 -12.33 6.21
CA PRO A 175 -2.58 -13.72 6.21
C PRO A 175 -1.47 -14.70 5.84
N ASN A 176 -1.52 -15.91 6.40
CA ASN A 176 -0.58 -17.01 6.11
C ASN A 176 0.90 -16.71 6.43
N THR A 177 1.17 -15.69 7.24
CA THR A 177 2.49 -15.44 7.83
C THR A 177 2.66 -16.22 9.12
N ALA A 178 3.88 -16.69 9.38
CA ALA A 178 4.24 -17.29 10.66
C ALA A 178 4.06 -16.28 11.81
N GLU A 179 3.86 -16.78 13.02
CA GLU A 179 3.83 -15.93 14.21
C GLU A 179 5.23 -15.32 14.42
N PRO A 180 5.35 -13.98 14.55
CA PRO A 180 6.64 -13.34 14.69
C PRO A 180 7.25 -13.65 16.05
N ASN A 181 8.58 -13.77 16.08
CA ASN A 181 9.35 -13.80 17.30
C ASN A 181 9.50 -12.37 17.86
N LEU A 182 8.81 -12.12 18.97
CA LEU A 182 8.82 -10.86 19.70
C LEU A 182 9.79 -10.83 20.89
N GLY A 183 10.78 -11.72 20.93
CA GLY A 183 11.76 -11.81 22.03
C GLY A 183 12.52 -10.51 22.30
N MET A 184 12.70 -9.66 21.28
CA MET A 184 13.32 -8.32 21.43
C MET A 184 12.55 -7.42 22.40
N LEU A 185 11.23 -7.61 22.54
CA LEU A 185 10.36 -6.80 23.40
C LEU A 185 10.48 -7.15 24.89
N SER A 186 11.30 -8.14 25.24
CA SER A 186 11.70 -8.38 26.64
C SER A 186 12.57 -7.24 27.20
N GLN A 187 13.08 -6.35 26.34
CA GLN A 187 13.75 -5.12 26.75
C GLN A 187 12.70 -4.07 27.18
N GLN A 188 12.69 -3.72 28.47
CA GLN A 188 11.71 -2.80 29.03
C GLN A 188 11.74 -1.41 28.37
N GLU A 189 12.93 -0.92 28.02
CA GLU A 189 13.12 0.38 27.35
C GLU A 189 12.43 0.43 25.99
N LEU A 190 12.72 -0.54 25.11
CA LEU A 190 12.07 -0.67 23.81
C LEU A 190 10.55 -0.77 23.94
N CYS A 191 10.05 -1.55 24.91
CA CYS A 191 8.62 -1.70 25.15
C CYS A 191 7.96 -0.38 25.61
N ASN A 192 8.64 0.39 26.47
CA ASN A 192 8.16 1.70 26.90
C ASN A 192 8.17 2.72 25.76
N ASP A 193 9.21 2.72 24.92
CA ASP A 193 9.31 3.59 23.76
C ASP A 193 8.24 3.26 22.70
N LEU A 194 7.91 1.98 22.52
CA LEU A 194 6.80 1.55 21.69
C LEU A 194 5.45 2.03 22.25
N ARG A 195 5.24 1.99 23.58
CA ARG A 195 4.03 2.57 24.19
C ARG A 195 3.94 4.08 24.02
N GLY A 196 5.08 4.76 23.95
CA GLY A 196 5.16 6.19 23.63
C GLY A 196 5.19 6.50 22.13
N HIS A 197 4.98 5.49 21.26
CA HIS A 197 5.04 5.58 19.80
C HIS A 197 6.30 6.29 19.26
N LYS A 198 7.45 6.07 19.93
CA LYS A 198 8.72 6.66 19.53
C LYS A 198 9.13 6.11 18.17
N LEU A 199 9.45 7.02 17.24
CA LEU A 199 9.72 6.68 15.85
C LEU A 199 10.89 5.69 15.68
N ASP A 200 11.96 5.88 16.44
CA ASP A 200 13.14 4.99 16.37
C ASP A 200 12.82 3.57 16.85
N ALA A 201 12.02 3.43 17.91
CA ALA A 201 11.56 2.14 18.41
C ALA A 201 10.65 1.42 17.40
N LEU A 202 9.72 2.17 16.79
CA LEU A 202 8.85 1.66 15.72
C LEU A 202 9.66 1.21 14.50
N ARG A 203 10.64 2.02 14.06
CA ARG A 203 11.54 1.68 12.95
C ARG A 203 12.32 0.42 13.25
N HIS A 204 12.90 0.32 14.45
CA HIS A 204 13.64 -0.85 14.87
C HIS A 204 12.76 -2.11 14.84
N LEU A 205 11.56 -2.03 15.42
CA LEU A 205 10.58 -3.12 15.39
C LEU A 205 10.22 -3.52 13.96
N PHE A 206 9.93 -2.56 13.09
CA PHE A 206 9.58 -2.82 11.69
C PHE A 206 10.71 -3.56 10.95
N GLN A 207 11.96 -3.11 11.12
CA GLN A 207 13.13 -3.78 10.55
C GLN A 207 13.28 -5.21 11.06
N GLN A 208 13.13 -5.41 12.38
CA GLN A 208 13.25 -6.74 12.98
C GLN A 208 12.14 -7.69 12.53
N LEU A 209 10.92 -7.20 12.30
CA LEU A 209 9.84 -8.03 11.77
C LEU A 209 10.05 -8.37 10.29
N LEU A 210 10.51 -7.43 9.47
CA LEU A 210 10.86 -7.70 8.07
C LEU A 210 11.97 -8.75 7.93
N GLN A 211 12.97 -8.72 8.81
CA GLN A 211 14.06 -9.71 8.84
C GLN A 211 13.59 -11.14 9.14
N GLN A 212 12.42 -11.31 9.75
CA GLN A 212 11.87 -12.63 10.04
C GLN A 212 11.07 -13.21 8.87
N ILE A 213 10.84 -12.42 7.82
CA ILE A 213 10.14 -12.90 6.63
C ILE A 213 11.10 -13.78 5.81
N PRO A 214 10.67 -14.98 5.38
CA PRO A 214 11.53 -15.90 4.65
C PRO A 214 12.11 -15.29 3.37
N THR A 215 13.39 -15.60 3.12
CA THR A 215 14.04 -15.31 1.84
C THR A 215 13.25 -15.90 0.68
N GLY A 216 13.16 -15.15 -0.43
CA GLY A 216 12.31 -15.48 -1.58
C GLY A 216 10.89 -14.93 -1.48
N THR A 217 10.47 -14.41 -0.31
CA THR A 217 9.21 -13.65 -0.21
C THR A 217 9.40 -12.26 -0.81
N LEU A 218 8.42 -11.81 -1.60
CA LEU A 218 8.36 -10.45 -2.12
C LEU A 218 7.50 -9.58 -1.20
N VAL A 219 8.06 -8.48 -0.71
CA VAL A 219 7.33 -7.52 0.14
C VAL A 219 7.27 -6.18 -0.59
N PHE A 220 6.08 -5.77 -0.99
CA PHE A 220 5.81 -4.42 -1.49
C PHE A 220 5.37 -3.51 -0.33
N CYS A 221 5.91 -2.30 -0.27
CA CYS A 221 5.49 -1.24 0.63
C CYS A 221 5.12 -0.01 -0.20
N ILE A 222 3.83 0.31 -0.26
CA ILE A 222 3.27 1.35 -1.11
C ILE A 222 2.82 2.54 -0.25
N ILE A 223 3.50 3.66 -0.36
CA ILE A 223 3.21 4.86 0.43
C ILE A 223 2.74 5.97 -0.51
N ASP A 224 1.47 6.31 -0.43
CA ASP A 224 0.86 7.36 -1.26
C ASP A 224 0.72 8.67 -0.48
N GLY A 225 1.10 9.77 -1.12
CA GLY A 225 0.94 11.12 -0.59
C GLY A 225 1.97 11.53 0.46
N LEU A 226 3.17 10.94 0.47
CA LEU A 226 4.21 11.22 1.47
C LEU A 226 4.52 12.73 1.62
N SER A 227 4.43 13.48 0.52
CA SER A 227 4.62 14.95 0.50
C SER A 227 3.66 15.72 1.43
N GLU A 228 2.52 15.14 1.82
CA GLU A 228 1.58 15.77 2.77
C GLU A 228 2.21 15.96 4.17
N TYR A 229 3.25 15.19 4.50
CA TYR A 229 3.96 15.29 5.78
C TYR A 229 5.23 16.15 5.73
N GLU A 230 5.59 16.68 4.56
CA GLU A 230 6.69 17.63 4.39
C GLU A 230 6.29 19.04 4.82
N THR A 231 5.97 19.18 6.11
CA THR A 231 5.58 20.46 6.69
C THR A 231 6.69 20.98 7.61
N ARG A 232 6.79 22.31 7.71
CA ARG A 232 7.74 22.98 8.61
C ARG A 232 7.30 22.96 10.08
N MET A 233 6.13 22.38 10.38
CA MET A 233 5.59 22.35 11.74
C MET A 233 6.00 21.05 12.46
N ASN A 234 6.26 21.17 13.76
CA ASN A 234 6.41 20.06 14.71
C ASN A 234 7.44 18.99 14.34
N ASN A 235 8.59 19.36 13.76
CA ASN A 235 9.65 18.43 13.31
C ASN A 235 9.18 17.33 12.32
N SER A 236 7.96 17.43 11.79
CA SER A 236 7.33 16.44 10.91
C SER A 236 8.22 16.08 9.72
N THR A 237 8.94 17.06 9.16
CA THR A 237 9.89 16.80 8.08
C THR A 237 11.07 15.95 8.54
N GLU A 238 11.65 16.20 9.71
CA GLU A 238 12.82 15.46 10.20
C GLU A 238 12.46 14.03 10.56
N ASP A 239 11.32 13.83 11.23
CA ASP A 239 10.76 12.51 11.50
C ASP A 239 10.51 11.75 10.19
N LEU A 240 10.00 12.44 9.16
CA LEU A 240 9.81 11.85 7.84
C LEU A 240 11.13 11.48 7.17
N ARG A 241 12.19 12.31 7.30
CA ARG A 241 13.54 11.96 6.80
C ARG A 241 14.05 10.70 7.51
N SER A 242 13.96 10.70 8.84
CA SER A 242 14.39 9.59 9.68
C SER A 242 13.66 8.29 9.33
N PHE A 243 12.36 8.37 9.02
CA PHE A 243 11.57 7.25 8.50
C PHE A 243 12.11 6.74 7.15
N VAL A 244 12.32 7.63 6.18
CA VAL A 244 12.83 7.27 4.83
C VAL A 244 14.25 6.71 4.90
N ASP A 245 15.12 7.28 5.73
CA ASP A 245 16.46 6.75 5.99
C ASP A 245 16.40 5.32 6.54
N GLY A 246 15.42 5.03 7.40
CA GLY A 246 15.14 3.68 7.88
C GLY A 246 14.80 2.71 6.74
N LEU A 247 13.92 3.11 5.82
CA LEU A 247 13.58 2.30 4.64
C LEU A 247 14.80 2.09 3.73
N GLN A 248 15.61 3.13 3.51
CA GLN A 248 16.83 3.04 2.72
C GLN A 248 17.85 2.08 3.36
N SER A 249 17.98 2.12 4.68
CA SER A 249 18.84 1.20 5.42
C SER A 249 18.44 -0.25 5.17
N ILE A 250 17.14 -0.57 5.28
CA ILE A 250 16.60 -1.91 5.01
C ILE A 250 16.87 -2.33 3.55
N VAL A 251 16.61 -1.44 2.60
CA VAL A 251 16.81 -1.73 1.16
C VAL A 251 18.28 -1.96 0.81
N ARG A 252 19.20 -1.23 1.44
CA ARG A 252 20.64 -1.29 1.14
C ARG A 252 21.36 -2.40 1.89
N ASP A 253 20.75 -3.00 2.91
CA ASP A 253 21.36 -4.10 3.63
C ASP A 253 21.33 -5.40 2.81
N GLN A 254 22.36 -5.58 1.99
CA GLN A 254 22.54 -6.74 1.11
C GLN A 254 22.99 -8.01 1.86
N ASN A 255 23.31 -7.91 3.15
CA ASN A 255 23.83 -9.02 3.94
C ASN A 255 22.73 -9.76 4.73
N GLN A 256 21.48 -9.30 4.66
CA GLN A 256 20.37 -9.92 5.38
C GLN A 256 19.73 -11.06 4.60
N ALA A 257 19.65 -12.24 5.22
CA ALA A 257 18.73 -13.30 4.83
C ALA A 257 17.29 -12.83 5.14
N GLY A 258 16.69 -12.10 4.21
CA GLY A 258 15.37 -11.50 4.35
C GLY A 258 14.60 -11.48 3.02
N PRO A 259 13.41 -10.84 3.00
CA PRO A 259 12.60 -10.74 1.79
C PRO A 259 13.21 -9.76 0.77
N THR A 260 12.80 -9.87 -0.49
CA THR A 260 13.00 -8.79 -1.45
C THR A 260 12.02 -7.67 -1.11
N PHE A 261 12.54 -6.55 -0.60
CA PHE A 261 11.74 -5.42 -0.12
C PHE A 261 11.69 -4.29 -1.15
N LYS A 262 10.50 -4.02 -1.69
CA LYS A 262 10.26 -3.02 -2.73
C LYS A 262 9.37 -1.91 -2.20
N VAL A 263 9.92 -0.71 -2.11
CA VAL A 263 9.20 0.47 -1.63
C VAL A 263 8.84 1.37 -2.80
N LEU A 264 7.56 1.74 -2.91
CA LEU A 264 7.09 2.79 -3.81
C LEU A 264 6.56 3.95 -2.97
N MET A 265 7.14 5.14 -3.12
CA MET A 265 6.62 6.38 -2.55
C MET A 265 6.08 7.23 -3.69
N ALA A 266 4.79 7.49 -3.72
CA ALA A 266 4.15 8.26 -4.77
C ALA A 266 3.55 9.55 -4.21
N ASN A 267 3.78 10.67 -4.89
CA ASN A 267 3.24 11.97 -4.50
C ASN A 267 2.29 12.50 -5.57
N ALA A 268 1.21 13.13 -5.12
CA ALA A 268 0.27 13.77 -6.03
C ALA A 268 0.92 14.86 -6.89
N ASN A 269 1.83 15.66 -6.29
CA ASN A 269 2.62 16.66 -7.01
C ASN A 269 4.10 16.33 -6.98
N LYS A 270 4.84 16.86 -6.00
CA LYS A 270 6.25 16.58 -5.82
C LYS A 270 6.62 16.55 -4.35
N SER A 271 7.61 15.73 -4.04
CA SER A 271 8.39 15.92 -2.84
C SER A 271 9.32 17.12 -2.98
N THR A 272 9.51 17.85 -1.89
CA THR A 272 10.41 18.99 -1.73
C THR A 272 11.58 18.67 -0.80
N GLU A 273 11.37 17.76 0.16
CA GLU A 273 12.36 17.38 1.17
C GLU A 273 12.87 15.95 0.99
N ILE A 274 11.98 14.97 0.85
CA ILE A 274 12.38 13.56 0.69
C ILE A 274 13.10 13.32 -0.64
N VAL A 275 12.76 14.07 -1.69
CA VAL A 275 13.43 14.03 -3.00
C VAL A 275 14.94 14.27 -2.87
N LYS A 276 15.41 14.96 -1.82
CA LYS A 276 16.84 15.20 -1.59
C LYS A 276 17.61 13.96 -1.11
N GLN A 277 16.92 12.99 -0.49
CA GLN A 277 17.51 11.75 0.06
C GLN A 277 17.55 10.60 -0.96
N ILE A 278 16.66 10.60 -1.95
CA ILE A 278 16.54 9.50 -2.91
C ILE A 278 17.51 9.74 -4.07
N PRO A 279 18.32 8.81 -4.57
CA PRO A 279 19.16 9.00 -5.76
C PRO A 279 18.35 9.27 -7.04
N LEU A 280 18.91 9.98 -8.03
CA LEU A 280 18.21 10.35 -9.28
C LEU A 280 17.65 9.14 -10.04
N GLN A 281 18.37 8.03 -10.07
CA GLN A 281 17.95 6.78 -10.75
C GLN A 281 16.76 6.08 -10.07
N GLU A 282 16.50 6.41 -8.80
CA GLU A 282 15.38 5.91 -7.99
C GLU A 282 14.22 6.94 -7.95
N ARG A 283 14.22 7.93 -8.86
CA ARG A 283 13.17 8.94 -8.99
C ARG A 283 12.51 8.88 -10.36
N VAL A 284 11.21 9.15 -10.39
CA VAL A 284 10.44 9.42 -11.60
C VAL A 284 9.63 10.69 -11.38
N SER A 285 9.65 11.60 -12.36
CA SER A 285 8.84 12.81 -12.33
C SER A 285 7.94 12.85 -13.55
N LEU A 286 6.64 13.06 -13.32
CA LEU A 286 5.62 12.98 -14.35
C LEU A 286 5.19 14.35 -14.93
N ARG A 287 6.06 15.39 -14.87
CA ARG A 287 5.70 16.82 -15.08
C ARG A 287 4.93 17.19 -16.34
N ALA A 288 5.16 16.53 -17.47
CA ALA A 288 4.39 16.66 -18.71
C ALA A 288 5.10 15.89 -19.84
N GLY A 289 4.34 15.29 -20.76
CA GLY A 289 4.82 14.88 -22.08
C GLY A 289 4.34 13.50 -22.52
N ASN A 290 4.18 12.58 -21.57
CA ASN A 290 3.77 11.20 -21.88
C ASN A 290 2.59 10.82 -20.99
N VAL A 291 1.38 11.04 -21.48
CA VAL A 291 0.16 10.52 -20.88
C VAL A 291 -0.39 9.51 -21.87
N HIS A 292 -0.48 8.24 -21.47
CA HIS A 292 -1.17 7.27 -22.31
C HIS A 292 -2.68 7.41 -22.13
N SER A 293 -3.45 7.12 -23.18
CA SER A 293 -4.91 7.13 -23.10
C SER A 293 -5.40 6.04 -22.15
N GLY A 294 -6.33 6.38 -21.26
CA GLY A 294 -6.98 5.41 -20.38
C GLY A 294 -6.29 5.18 -19.04
N PRO A 295 -7.04 4.78 -18.01
CA PRO A 295 -6.44 4.16 -16.84
C PRO A 295 -5.74 2.87 -17.27
N ILE A 296 -4.81 2.44 -16.43
CA ILE A 296 -4.31 1.08 -16.52
C ILE A 296 -5.33 0.11 -15.92
N SER A 297 -5.55 -1.04 -16.55
CA SER A 297 -6.44 -2.05 -16.00
C SER A 297 -5.73 -2.86 -14.90
N GLU A 298 -6.49 -3.39 -13.95
CA GLU A 298 -5.98 -4.30 -12.92
C GLU A 298 -5.31 -5.54 -13.54
N GLN A 299 -5.83 -6.00 -14.68
CA GLN A 299 -5.31 -7.16 -15.41
C GLN A 299 -3.92 -6.88 -16.00
N ASP A 300 -3.71 -5.67 -16.55
CA ASP A 300 -2.40 -5.26 -17.07
C ASP A 300 -1.36 -5.20 -15.94
N PHE A 301 -1.74 -4.63 -14.78
CA PHE A 301 -0.88 -4.62 -13.60
C PHE A 301 -0.54 -6.03 -13.13
N PHE A 302 -1.55 -6.89 -13.03
CA PHE A 302 -1.38 -8.26 -12.61
C PHE A 302 -0.40 -9.01 -13.52
N ALA A 303 -0.53 -8.82 -14.84
CA ALA A 303 0.37 -9.42 -15.83
C ALA A 303 1.81 -8.91 -15.68
N GLU A 304 2.02 -7.60 -15.55
CA GLU A 304 3.37 -7.04 -15.37
C GLU A 304 4.01 -7.47 -14.06
N VAL A 305 3.25 -7.54 -12.97
CA VAL A 305 3.78 -8.00 -11.67
C VAL A 305 4.09 -9.50 -11.71
N LEU A 306 3.26 -10.32 -12.36
CA LEU A 306 3.57 -11.74 -12.55
C LEU A 306 4.86 -11.96 -13.33
N LYS A 307 5.05 -11.21 -14.41
CA LYS A 307 6.27 -11.24 -15.22
C LYS A 307 7.48 -10.79 -14.42
N ALA A 308 7.34 -9.72 -13.64
CA ALA A 308 8.39 -9.24 -12.75
C ALA A 308 8.76 -10.28 -11.69
N LYS A 309 7.76 -10.88 -11.04
CA LYS A 309 7.97 -11.95 -10.05
C LYS A 309 8.72 -13.14 -10.65
N ALA A 310 8.31 -13.61 -11.83
CA ALA A 310 9.00 -14.71 -12.52
C ALA A 310 10.46 -14.35 -12.86
N SER A 311 10.73 -13.10 -13.21
CA SER A 311 12.09 -12.60 -13.47
C SER A 311 12.96 -12.58 -12.21
N ILE A 312 12.38 -12.19 -11.06
CA ILE A 312 13.06 -12.19 -9.76
C ILE A 312 13.38 -13.62 -9.32
N GLU A 313 12.43 -14.54 -9.44
CA GLU A 313 12.60 -15.95 -9.10
C GLU A 313 13.69 -16.61 -9.97
N ALA A 314 13.67 -16.35 -11.29
CA ALA A 314 14.70 -16.87 -12.20
C ALA A 314 16.11 -16.35 -11.88
N ALA A 315 16.24 -15.08 -11.47
CA ALA A 315 17.51 -14.51 -11.05
C ALA A 315 18.01 -15.10 -9.72
N GLY A 316 17.10 -15.45 -8.80
CA GLY A 316 17.41 -16.14 -7.55
C GLY A 316 17.92 -17.56 -7.76
N SER A 317 17.34 -18.32 -8.71
CA SER A 317 17.78 -19.69 -9.02
C SER A 317 19.18 -19.76 -9.66
N GLN A 318 19.62 -18.72 -10.38
CA GLN A 318 20.98 -18.68 -10.93
C GLN A 318 22.07 -18.55 -9.86
N LEU A 319 21.75 -18.00 -8.68
CA LEU A 319 22.66 -17.90 -7.54
C LEU A 319 22.78 -19.21 -6.75
N GLN A 320 21.81 -20.13 -6.89
CA GLN A 320 21.85 -21.46 -6.26
C GLN A 320 22.73 -22.49 -7.03
N GLY A 321 23.24 -22.15 -8.22
CA GLY A 321 24.09 -23.01 -9.04
C GLY A 321 25.60 -22.88 -8.81
N LEU A 322 26.04 -22.13 -7.79
CA LEU A 322 27.45 -21.98 -7.45
C LEU A 322 27.85 -23.00 -6.38
N PRO A 323 28.96 -23.75 -6.55
CA PRO A 323 29.19 -25.01 -5.85
C PRO A 323 29.76 -24.84 -4.43
N TRP A 324 29.21 -23.97 -3.58
CA TRP A 324 29.58 -23.94 -2.15
C TRP A 324 28.44 -23.39 -1.29
N THR A 325 27.52 -24.28 -0.88
CA THR A 325 26.98 -24.45 0.50
C THR A 325 25.71 -25.31 0.46
N ASP A 326 25.86 -26.58 0.06
CA ASP A 326 24.90 -27.61 0.46
C ASP A 326 25.44 -28.25 1.73
N ASN A 327 24.93 -27.80 2.87
CA ASN A 327 24.86 -28.67 4.04
C ASN A 327 23.57 -28.37 4.81
N ASN A 328 22.64 -29.32 4.61
CA ASN A 328 21.73 -29.85 5.61
C ASN A 328 20.37 -29.15 5.76
N ILE A 329 19.48 -29.35 4.77
CA ILE A 329 18.04 -29.52 5.02
C ILE A 329 17.55 -30.65 4.12
N GLN A 330 17.24 -31.82 4.69
CA GLN A 330 16.47 -32.87 3.99
C GLN A 330 15.04 -32.39 3.75
N PRO A 331 14.49 -32.45 2.52
CA PRO A 331 13.07 -32.29 2.31
C PRO A 331 12.35 -33.61 2.61
N ALA A 332 11.41 -33.56 3.55
CA ALA A 332 10.42 -34.62 3.74
C ALA A 332 9.50 -34.67 2.51
N GLN A 333 9.81 -35.55 1.56
CA GLN A 333 8.86 -36.00 0.54
C GLN A 333 8.13 -37.23 1.09
N GLU A 334 6.90 -37.06 1.55
CA GLU A 334 5.97 -38.19 1.68
C GLU A 334 5.27 -38.41 0.33
N THR A 335 5.73 -39.45 -0.34
CA THR A 335 5.09 -40.16 -1.44
C THR A 335 3.73 -40.72 -0.99
N TRP A 336 2.64 -40.22 -1.58
CA TRP A 336 1.33 -40.87 -1.51
C TRP A 336 1.20 -41.88 -2.67
N ASP A 337 1.49 -43.15 -2.38
CA ASP A 337 1.25 -44.28 -3.28
C ASP A 337 -0.17 -44.83 -3.09
N MET A 338 -1.03 -44.61 -4.08
CA MET A 338 -2.45 -44.99 -4.10
C MET A 338 -2.71 -46.46 -4.52
N SER A 339 -1.70 -47.34 -4.47
CA SER A 339 -1.78 -48.67 -5.10
C SER A 339 -1.99 -49.85 -4.15
N ARG A 340 -2.29 -49.63 -2.87
CA ARG A 340 -2.58 -50.73 -1.93
C ARG A 340 -3.90 -50.52 -1.20
N LEU A 341 -4.97 -51.06 -1.77
CA LEU A 341 -6.04 -51.78 -1.07
C LEU A 341 -6.99 -52.37 -2.13
N ARG A 342 -6.77 -53.63 -2.49
CA ARG A 342 -7.74 -54.47 -3.21
C ARG A 342 -7.82 -55.81 -2.49
N MET A 343 -9.04 -56.36 -2.51
CA MET A 343 -9.51 -57.68 -2.02
C MET A 343 -9.92 -57.68 -0.53
N GLU A 344 -11.05 -58.18 -0.04
CA GLU A 344 -12.25 -58.94 -0.47
C GLU A 344 -13.18 -58.91 0.79
N GLY A 345 -14.52 -59.05 0.81
CA GLY A 345 -15.50 -59.48 -0.18
C GLY A 345 -16.96 -59.21 0.28
N ALA A 346 -17.87 -59.69 -0.57
CA ALA A 346 -19.34 -59.65 -0.67
C ALA A 346 -20.20 -59.67 0.64
N SER A 347 -21.51 -59.38 0.67
CA SER A 347 -22.60 -59.37 -0.33
C SER A 347 -23.85 -58.71 0.29
N ALA A 348 -24.66 -57.96 -0.47
CA ALA A 348 -26.13 -58.05 -0.53
C ALA A 348 -26.75 -56.82 -1.24
N ILE A 349 -27.39 -57.08 -2.39
CA ILE A 349 -28.37 -56.25 -3.12
C ILE A 349 -29.76 -56.78 -2.69
N PRO A 350 -30.84 -55.97 -2.52
CA PRO A 350 -31.63 -55.31 -3.59
C PRO A 350 -32.23 -53.94 -3.20
N GLU A 351 -32.81 -53.07 -4.04
CA GLU A 351 -33.15 -52.96 -5.46
C GLU A 351 -33.41 -51.45 -5.72
N PRO A 352 -33.48 -50.96 -6.98
CA PRO A 352 -33.52 -49.54 -7.36
C PRO A 352 -34.91 -49.09 -7.80
N LEU A 353 -35.22 -47.78 -7.78
CA LEU A 353 -36.32 -47.15 -8.55
C LEU A 353 -36.16 -45.58 -8.48
N PRO A 354 -36.82 -44.77 -9.36
CA PRO A 354 -36.39 -44.52 -10.74
C PRO A 354 -36.71 -43.07 -11.22
N TRP A 355 -35.77 -42.26 -11.72
CA TRP A 355 -36.06 -41.35 -12.84
C TRP A 355 -34.81 -40.56 -13.26
N ALA A 356 -34.22 -40.98 -14.37
CA ALA A 356 -33.46 -40.12 -15.24
C ALA A 356 -34.33 -39.82 -16.47
N THR A 357 -34.73 -38.54 -16.60
CA THR A 357 -34.81 -37.69 -17.83
C THR A 357 -35.55 -38.21 -19.10
N PRO A 358 -35.65 -37.47 -20.23
CA PRO A 358 -35.98 -36.05 -20.52
C PRO A 358 -37.05 -35.89 -21.66
N GLN A 359 -37.64 -34.70 -21.89
CA GLN A 359 -38.21 -34.23 -23.20
C GLN A 359 -38.69 -32.76 -23.08
N ARG A 360 -38.12 -31.77 -23.81
CA ARG A 360 -38.35 -31.31 -25.20
C ARG A 360 -39.72 -30.63 -25.42
N VAL A 361 -39.72 -29.32 -25.77
CA VAL A 361 -40.40 -28.68 -26.93
C VAL A 361 -40.12 -27.16 -26.94
N GLN A 362 -39.87 -26.64 -28.15
CA GLN A 362 -39.61 -25.26 -28.53
C GLN A 362 -40.89 -24.43 -28.76
N THR A 363 -40.68 -23.09 -28.82
CA THR A 363 -41.40 -22.06 -29.60
C THR A 363 -42.86 -21.71 -29.27
N LEU A 364 -43.10 -20.43 -28.94
CA LEU A 364 -43.97 -19.56 -29.74
C LEU A 364 -43.74 -18.06 -29.47
N VAL A 365 -43.83 -17.31 -30.56
CA VAL A 365 -43.65 -15.87 -30.74
C VAL A 365 -44.99 -15.14 -30.54
N GLY A 366 -44.97 -13.91 -30.04
CA GLY A 366 -46.06 -12.93 -30.14
C GLY A 366 -45.92 -11.86 -29.04
N SER A 367 -45.35 -10.68 -29.30
CA SER A 367 -45.97 -9.48 -29.89
C SER A 367 -46.97 -8.77 -28.96
N GLU A 368 -46.51 -7.71 -28.27
CA GLU A 368 -47.27 -6.53 -27.77
C GLU A 368 -46.25 -5.59 -27.09
N ARG A 369 -45.67 -4.57 -27.72
CA ARG A 369 -46.13 -3.17 -27.98
C ARG A 369 -46.68 -2.39 -26.76
N PHE A 370 -45.73 -1.68 -26.12
CA PHE A 370 -45.77 -0.29 -25.57
C PHE A 370 -46.71 0.06 -24.38
N PRO A 371 -46.47 1.17 -23.61
CA PRO A 371 -45.44 2.22 -23.75
C PRO A 371 -44.61 2.58 -22.50
N SER A 372 -43.50 3.29 -22.78
CA SER A 372 -42.72 4.12 -21.85
C SER A 372 -43.53 5.25 -21.20
N PRO A 373 -43.03 5.81 -20.08
CA PRO A 373 -43.18 7.22 -19.78
C PRO A 373 -41.83 7.96 -19.90
N VAL A 374 -41.82 8.98 -20.75
CA VAL A 374 -40.81 10.07 -20.82
C VAL A 374 -41.33 11.22 -19.92
N PRO A 375 -40.58 12.30 -19.60
CA PRO A 375 -40.29 12.72 -18.23
C PRO A 375 -41.07 13.98 -17.84
N GLN A 376 -41.39 14.14 -16.55
CA GLN A 376 -41.91 15.42 -16.05
C GLN A 376 -40.76 16.38 -15.72
N GLN A 377 -40.72 17.49 -16.47
CA GLN A 377 -40.03 18.74 -16.12
C GLN A 377 -40.89 19.59 -15.16
N TRP A 378 -40.29 20.70 -14.69
CA TRP A 378 -40.75 21.74 -13.76
C TRP A 378 -40.47 21.39 -12.27
N ALA A 379 -39.70 22.15 -11.49
CA ALA A 379 -39.59 23.61 -11.48
C ALA A 379 -38.17 24.10 -11.11
N ALA A 380 -37.86 25.29 -11.61
CA ALA A 380 -36.68 26.07 -11.27
C ALA A 380 -36.72 26.52 -9.79
N ALA A 381 -35.69 26.18 -9.03
CA ALA A 381 -35.40 26.78 -7.74
C ALA A 381 -34.29 27.82 -7.92
N GLN A 382 -34.62 29.06 -7.54
CA GLN A 382 -33.71 30.20 -7.49
C GLN A 382 -32.56 29.96 -6.50
N PRO A 383 -31.34 30.50 -6.74
CA PRO A 383 -30.25 30.45 -5.76
C PRO A 383 -30.53 31.39 -4.58
N PRO A 384 -30.10 31.05 -3.35
CA PRO A 384 -30.20 31.96 -2.21
C PRO A 384 -29.20 33.12 -2.33
N PRO A 385 -29.52 34.29 -1.74
CA PRO A 385 -28.72 35.51 -1.90
C PRO A 385 -27.40 35.48 -1.12
N GLU A 386 -26.37 36.02 -1.77
CA GLU A 386 -25.11 36.45 -1.17
C GLU A 386 -25.35 37.60 -0.17
N SER A 387 -24.91 37.43 1.08
CA SER A 387 -24.33 38.52 1.89
C SER A 387 -23.97 38.02 3.29
N TYR A 388 -22.68 37.96 3.64
CA TYR A 388 -22.15 38.42 4.94
C TYR A 388 -20.63 38.63 4.83
N PRO A 389 -20.10 39.81 5.21
CA PRO A 389 -18.68 40.10 5.10
C PRO A 389 -17.92 39.62 6.34
N TYR A 390 -16.90 38.78 6.15
CA TYR A 390 -15.91 38.51 7.19
C TYR A 390 -14.93 39.68 7.29
N ARG A 391 -14.97 40.33 8.45
CA ARG A 391 -14.14 41.44 8.89
C ARG A 391 -12.76 40.90 9.26
N TYR A 392 -11.76 41.07 8.40
CA TYR A 392 -10.35 40.89 8.78
C TYR A 392 -9.96 42.03 9.72
N LYS A 393 -9.64 41.69 10.98
CA LYS A 393 -8.89 42.59 11.86
C LYS A 393 -7.45 42.62 11.37
N GLY A 394 -7.01 43.80 10.93
CA GLY A 394 -5.61 44.10 10.68
C GLY A 394 -4.81 44.00 11.98
N VAL A 395 -3.61 43.45 11.87
CA VAL A 395 -2.50 43.73 12.79
C VAL A 395 -1.50 44.49 11.95
N GLU A 396 -1.37 45.78 12.26
CA GLU A 396 -0.30 46.65 11.78
C GLU A 396 1.05 46.10 12.27
N TYR A 397 2.01 45.96 11.35
CA TYR A 397 3.42 45.91 11.69
C TYR A 397 4.10 47.11 11.03
N GLU A 398 4.29 48.16 11.81
CA GLU A 398 5.25 49.22 11.51
C GLU A 398 6.69 48.73 11.73
N GLY A 399 7.54 49.02 10.75
CA GLY A 399 8.89 49.54 11.00
C GLY A 399 10.02 48.55 11.26
N ARG A 400 10.83 48.28 10.23
CA ARG A 400 12.20 48.84 10.09
C ARG A 400 12.89 48.24 8.87
N LEU A 401 13.05 49.06 7.84
CA LEU A 401 13.99 48.87 6.75
C LEU A 401 15.40 49.17 7.28
N ASN A 402 16.29 48.17 7.23
CA ASN A 402 17.73 48.41 7.20
C ASN A 402 18.18 48.21 5.76
N GLU A 403 18.61 49.29 5.12
CA GLU A 403 19.35 49.30 3.87
C GLU A 403 20.64 48.49 4.01
N VAL A 404 20.80 47.48 3.15
CA VAL A 404 22.13 46.98 2.78
C VAL A 404 22.37 47.40 1.34
N ARG A 405 23.23 48.41 1.21
CA ARG A 405 23.75 48.97 -0.03
C ARG A 405 24.69 47.94 -0.65
N VAL A 406 24.37 47.43 -1.83
CA VAL A 406 25.29 46.65 -2.67
C VAL A 406 25.48 47.43 -3.97
N ASP A 407 26.68 47.97 -4.14
CA ASP A 407 27.12 48.70 -5.32
C ASP A 407 27.17 47.78 -6.55
N PHE A 408 26.46 48.15 -7.61
CA PHE A 408 26.64 47.59 -8.94
C PHE A 408 27.49 48.55 -9.78
N GLY A 409 28.72 48.12 -10.09
CA GLY A 409 29.58 48.78 -11.07
C GLY A 409 29.09 48.60 -12.52
N PRO A 410 29.51 49.47 -13.46
CA PRO A 410 28.85 49.61 -14.75
C PRO A 410 29.25 48.51 -15.75
N THR A 411 28.23 48.08 -16.49
CA THR A 411 28.25 47.15 -17.61
C THR A 411 29.08 47.68 -18.79
N ARG A 412 30.07 46.89 -19.24
CA ARG A 412 30.73 47.08 -20.54
C ARG A 412 30.08 46.15 -21.57
N ASN A 413 29.48 46.78 -22.58
CA ASN A 413 29.14 46.17 -23.87
C ASN A 413 30.41 45.58 -24.52
N MET A 414 30.36 44.31 -24.92
CA MET A 414 31.25 43.74 -25.92
C MET A 414 30.42 42.98 -26.94
N GLY A 415 30.65 43.36 -28.21
CA GLY A 415 29.92 42.88 -29.36
C GLY A 415 30.28 41.47 -29.80
N THR A 416 29.38 40.96 -30.61
CA THR A 416 29.52 39.84 -31.53
C THR A 416 30.82 39.92 -32.34
N TYR A 417 31.63 38.86 -32.37
CA TYR A 417 32.35 38.44 -33.56
C TYR A 417 32.69 36.95 -33.49
N SER A 418 32.44 36.31 -34.62
CA SER A 418 32.54 34.88 -34.93
C SER A 418 33.97 34.33 -34.84
N ALA A 419 34.07 33.04 -34.52
CA ALA A 419 35.23 32.18 -34.74
C ALA A 419 35.59 32.09 -36.25
N PRO A 420 36.80 31.61 -36.65
CA PRO A 420 37.00 30.15 -36.67
C PRO A 420 38.48 29.63 -36.58
N PHE A 421 38.60 28.29 -36.40
CA PHE A 421 39.76 27.37 -36.63
C PHE A 421 41.11 27.69 -35.93
N GLU A 422 41.86 26.78 -35.31
CA GLU A 422 42.07 25.31 -35.41
C GLU A 422 42.11 24.62 -34.04
#